data_AF-A0AA96WJJ5-F1
#
_entry.id   AF-A0AA96WJJ5-F1
#
_cell.length_a   1.000
_cell.length_b   1.000
_cell.length_c   1.000
_cell.angle_alpha   90.00
_cell.angle_beta   90.00
_cell.angle_gamma   90.00
#
_symmetry.space_group_name_H-M   'P 1'
#
loop_
_entity.id
_entity.type
_entity.pdbx_description
1 polymer ?
#
loop_
_entity_poly.entity_id
_entity_poly.type
_entity_poly.pdbx_seq_one_letter_code
_entity_poly.pdbx_strand_id
1 'polypeptide(L)'
;MTDLGASSQWSNLLQNLGAWQGSFTQISPDGTIEADSPSLVTLAGLNDNRTVRQTIQKFSSTGAVIYDRVLEYSSLNRGVLVFENGAFSQGSIQYGPFSEFGAELGFIDGDRRLRVVQLFDKASQLAKITLIREQRQDTPIAESLPPIQSLTPEQLVGEWQGESVTLYPDWRNPARYSTRLSVRLEGNQLHQSISAPGIELTSTAQVDGPILRFQQGRYPVQVLLLPDGASATTPLTVPRGQSFFLEAGWLLHPNRRQRMIRSYDARGEWVSLTLVTEQKISS
;
A
#
# COMPACT_ATOMS: atom_id res chain seq x y z
N MET A 1 -30.88 4.39 -14.97
CA MET A 1 -29.78 3.63 -14.35
C MET A 1 -28.54 4.49 -14.40
N THR A 2 -28.39 5.36 -13.40
CA THR A 2 -27.39 6.43 -13.36
C THR A 2 -26.18 5.96 -12.58
N ASP A 3 -25.04 5.84 -13.25
CA ASP A 3 -23.67 6.27 -12.90
C ASP A 3 -23.21 6.39 -11.41
N LEU A 4 -23.74 5.57 -10.49
CA LEU A 4 -23.37 5.61 -9.06
C LEU A 4 -21.93 5.13 -8.79
N GLY A 5 -21.36 4.33 -9.68
CA GLY A 5 -20.01 3.78 -9.55
C GLY A 5 -18.90 4.82 -9.76
N ALA A 6 -18.97 5.59 -10.85
CA ALA A 6 -17.96 6.61 -11.14
C ALA A 6 -18.08 7.83 -10.22
N SER A 7 -19.31 8.23 -9.86
CA SER A 7 -19.53 9.35 -8.94
C SER A 7 -18.98 9.08 -7.54
N SER A 8 -19.10 7.83 -7.04
CA SER A 8 -18.57 7.45 -5.72
C SER A 8 -17.04 7.39 -5.68
N GLN A 9 -16.39 6.84 -6.72
CA GLN A 9 -14.92 6.81 -6.77
C GLN A 9 -14.30 8.20 -6.79
N TRP A 10 -14.92 9.15 -7.51
CA TRP A 10 -14.49 10.54 -7.49
C TRP A 10 -14.65 11.16 -6.10
N SER A 11 -15.82 11.02 -5.46
CA SER A 11 -16.04 11.50 -4.09
C SER A 11 -15.05 10.91 -3.08
N ASN A 12 -14.69 9.64 -3.24
CA ASN A 12 -13.67 8.98 -2.41
C ASN A 12 -12.29 9.58 -2.61
N LEU A 13 -11.92 9.91 -3.86
CA LEU A 13 -10.66 10.60 -4.16
C LEU A 13 -10.59 11.97 -3.46
N LEU A 14 -11.72 12.69 -3.40
CA LEU A 14 -11.77 14.01 -2.77
C LEU A 14 -11.46 13.98 -1.27
N GLN A 15 -11.49 12.82 -0.60
CA GLN A 15 -10.99 12.67 0.78
C GLN A 15 -9.47 12.98 0.90
N ASN A 16 -8.74 12.92 -0.21
CA ASN A 16 -7.32 13.23 -0.28
C ASN A 16 -7.00 14.72 -0.53
N LEU A 17 -8.01 15.57 -0.75
CA LEU A 17 -7.79 17.02 -0.91
C LEU A 17 -7.02 17.59 0.28
N GLY A 18 -6.17 18.58 0.04
CA GLY A 18 -5.32 19.22 1.04
C GLY A 18 -3.84 19.19 0.67
N ALA A 19 -3.03 19.84 1.50
CA ALA A 19 -1.58 19.86 1.38
C ALA A 19 -0.96 18.84 2.33
N TRP A 20 -0.09 17.98 1.82
CA TRP A 20 0.49 16.86 2.53
C TRP A 20 2.01 16.98 2.55
N GLN A 21 2.56 17.30 3.72
CA GLN A 21 4.00 17.41 3.94
C GLN A 21 4.59 16.07 4.37
N GLY A 22 5.77 15.74 3.89
CA GLY A 22 6.33 14.41 4.13
C GLY A 22 7.67 14.19 3.45
N SER A 23 7.98 12.94 3.13
CA SER A 23 9.14 12.60 2.31
C SER A 23 8.89 11.42 1.37
N PHE A 24 9.65 11.37 0.28
CA PHE A 24 9.75 10.22 -0.61
C PHE A 24 11.05 9.49 -0.29
N THR A 25 10.95 8.36 0.41
CA THR A 25 12.07 7.50 0.78
C THR A 25 12.25 6.40 -0.27
N GLN A 26 13.41 6.35 -0.91
CA GLN A 26 13.81 5.31 -1.87
C GLN A 26 14.47 4.15 -1.13
N ILE A 27 13.96 2.94 -1.35
CA ILE A 27 14.40 1.73 -0.65
C ILE A 27 14.72 0.66 -1.69
N SER A 28 15.89 0.05 -1.59
CA SER A 28 16.31 -1.07 -2.45
C SER A 28 15.60 -2.38 -2.08
N PRO A 29 15.63 -3.40 -2.95
CA PRO A 29 14.94 -4.68 -2.73
C PRO A 29 15.41 -5.47 -1.49
N ASP A 30 16.58 -5.15 -0.94
CA ASP A 30 17.12 -5.72 0.29
C ASP A 30 16.71 -4.93 1.56
N GLY A 31 15.97 -3.84 1.40
CA GLY A 31 15.50 -2.98 2.51
C GLY A 31 16.43 -1.82 2.86
N THR A 32 17.54 -1.62 2.14
CA THR A 32 18.44 -0.49 2.38
C THR A 32 17.82 0.83 1.93
N ILE A 33 17.90 1.87 2.77
CA ILE A 33 17.45 3.22 2.40
C ILE A 33 18.53 3.89 1.55
N GLU A 34 18.19 4.23 0.31
CA GLU A 34 19.12 4.84 -0.65
C GLU A 34 19.08 6.37 -0.62
N ALA A 35 17.87 6.94 -0.47
CA ALA A 35 17.65 8.37 -0.48
C ALA A 35 16.34 8.73 0.22
N ASP A 36 16.29 9.91 0.81
CA ASP A 36 15.07 10.50 1.35
C ASP A 36 14.98 11.95 0.88
N SER A 37 13.87 12.31 0.24
CA SER A 37 13.62 13.67 -0.25
C SER A 37 12.40 14.26 0.43
N PRO A 38 12.53 15.33 1.22
CA PRO A 38 11.39 16.06 1.74
C PRO A 38 10.45 16.48 0.61
N SER A 39 9.15 16.53 0.88
CA SER A 39 8.14 16.75 -0.15
C SER A 39 6.90 17.46 0.37
N LEU A 40 6.20 18.10 -0.55
CA LEU A 40 4.87 18.66 -0.37
C LEU A 40 4.01 18.21 -1.54
N VAL A 41 2.93 17.49 -1.24
CA VAL A 41 1.95 17.03 -2.22
C VAL A 41 0.63 17.73 -1.94
N THR A 42 0.20 18.62 -2.83
CA THR A 42 -1.05 19.35 -2.69
C THR A 42 -2.07 18.84 -3.68
N LEU A 43 -3.25 18.45 -3.20
CA LEU A 43 -4.41 18.15 -4.03
C LEU A 43 -5.45 19.26 -3.78
N ALA A 44 -5.65 20.11 -4.80
CA ALA A 44 -6.61 21.20 -4.76
C ALA A 44 -7.81 20.89 -5.65
N GLY A 45 -9.02 21.04 -5.08
CA GLY A 45 -10.25 20.97 -5.83
C GLY A 45 -10.48 22.26 -6.61
N LEU A 46 -10.83 22.14 -7.88
CA LEU A 46 -11.18 23.23 -8.79
C LEU A 46 -12.58 22.98 -9.35
N ASN A 47 -13.24 24.04 -9.83
CA ASN A 47 -14.55 23.95 -10.50
C ASN A 47 -15.58 23.16 -9.68
N ASP A 48 -15.79 23.57 -8.41
CA ASP A 48 -16.66 22.86 -7.46
C ASP A 48 -16.28 21.39 -7.26
N ASN A 49 -14.97 21.14 -7.12
CA ASN A 49 -14.36 19.81 -6.96
C ASN A 49 -14.62 18.84 -8.13
N ARG A 50 -14.96 19.34 -9.33
CA ARG A 50 -15.06 18.51 -10.55
C ARG A 50 -13.71 18.24 -11.20
N THR A 51 -12.71 19.01 -10.82
CA THR A 51 -11.32 18.84 -11.26
C THR A 51 -10.43 18.84 -10.03
N VAL A 52 -9.40 17.99 -10.01
CA VAL A 52 -8.34 18.02 -9.00
C VAL A 52 -7.04 18.41 -9.68
N ARG A 53 -6.38 19.44 -9.14
CA ARG A 53 -4.99 19.77 -9.43
C ARG A 53 -4.11 19.16 -8.35
N GLN A 54 -3.24 18.24 -8.76
CA GLN A 54 -2.21 17.66 -7.90
C GLN A 54 -0.86 18.30 -8.23
N THR A 55 -0.23 18.92 -7.23
CA THR A 55 1.13 19.44 -7.32
C THR A 55 2.03 18.61 -6.42
N ILE A 56 3.12 18.08 -6.97
CA ILE A 56 4.11 17.25 -6.27
C ILE A 56 5.43 17.99 -6.30
N GLN A 57 5.87 18.45 -5.13
CA GLN A 57 7.17 19.10 -4.95
C GLN A 57 8.08 18.23 -4.09
N LYS A 58 9.34 18.11 -4.49
CA LYS A 58 10.42 17.54 -3.65
C LYS A 58 11.50 18.58 -3.46
N PHE A 59 12.13 18.56 -2.28
CA PHE A 59 13.09 19.56 -1.86
C PHE A 59 14.46 18.94 -1.62
N SER A 60 15.52 19.72 -1.86
CA SER A 60 16.87 19.41 -1.39
C SER A 60 16.96 19.52 0.14
N SER A 61 18.09 19.09 0.70
CA SER A 61 18.41 19.32 2.12
C SER A 61 18.50 20.80 2.49
N THR A 62 18.72 21.70 1.52
CA THR A 62 18.75 23.15 1.71
C THR A 62 17.38 23.82 1.53
N GLY A 63 16.32 23.04 1.27
CA GLY A 63 14.96 23.53 1.09
C GLY A 63 14.63 24.04 -0.32
N ALA A 64 15.56 23.94 -1.28
CA ALA A 64 15.30 24.31 -2.67
C ALA A 64 14.44 23.24 -3.37
N VAL A 65 13.50 23.66 -4.21
CA VAL A 65 12.70 22.72 -5.03
C VAL A 65 13.62 22.06 -6.06
N ILE A 66 13.71 20.73 -6.02
CA ILE A 66 14.50 19.91 -6.96
C ILE A 66 13.62 19.12 -7.92
N TYR A 67 12.32 19.05 -7.64
CA TYR A 67 11.32 18.41 -8.48
C TYR A 67 10.00 19.13 -8.29
N ASP A 68 9.34 19.47 -9.39
CA ASP A 68 8.00 20.05 -9.40
C ASP A 68 7.20 19.44 -10.55
N ARG A 69 6.05 18.86 -10.23
CA ARG A 69 5.13 18.29 -11.21
C ARG A 69 3.70 18.64 -10.88
N VAL A 70 3.01 19.17 -11.86
CA VAL A 70 1.58 19.47 -11.79
C VAL A 70 0.81 18.50 -12.69
N LEU A 71 -0.25 17.92 -12.14
CA LEU A 71 -1.21 17.07 -12.83
C LEU A 71 -2.60 17.63 -12.62
N GLU A 72 -3.42 17.63 -13.66
CA GLU A 72 -4.84 17.94 -13.56
C GLU A 72 -5.66 16.82 -14.14
N TYR A 73 -6.70 16.42 -13.42
CA TYR A 73 -7.61 15.39 -13.87
C TYR A 73 -9.03 15.72 -13.41
N SER A 74 -10.00 15.34 -14.23
CA SER A 74 -11.44 15.46 -13.96
C SER A 74 -12.15 14.10 -14.02
N SER A 75 -11.36 13.02 -14.03
CA SER A 75 -11.80 11.62 -13.96
C SER A 75 -10.64 10.75 -13.47
N LEU A 76 -10.95 9.52 -13.04
CA LEU A 76 -9.96 8.54 -12.61
C LEU A 76 -9.56 7.63 -13.77
N ASN A 77 -8.27 7.27 -13.83
CA ASN A 77 -7.80 6.28 -14.79
C ASN A 77 -8.30 4.87 -14.41
N ARG A 78 -8.37 3.96 -15.38
CA ARG A 78 -8.85 2.57 -15.18
C ARG A 78 -7.99 1.70 -14.26
N GLY A 79 -6.78 2.13 -13.94
CA GLY A 79 -5.85 1.51 -13.01
C GLY A 79 -5.97 1.99 -11.57
N VAL A 80 -6.92 2.90 -11.29
CA VAL A 80 -7.14 3.48 -9.96
C VAL A 80 -8.46 2.99 -9.37
N LEU A 81 -8.41 2.55 -8.11
CA LEU A 81 -9.59 2.35 -7.26
C LEU A 81 -9.35 3.02 -5.90
N VAL A 82 -10.40 3.64 -5.36
CA VAL A 82 -10.38 4.42 -4.13
C VAL A 82 -11.48 3.92 -3.19
N PHE A 83 -11.09 3.55 -1.98
CA PHE A 83 -11.98 3.19 -0.87
C PHE A 83 -12.65 4.43 -0.28
N GLU A 84 -13.74 4.21 0.43
CA GLU A 84 -14.60 5.26 0.98
C GLU A 84 -13.86 6.26 1.88
N ASN A 85 -12.84 5.80 2.61
CA ASN A 85 -11.99 6.65 3.45
C ASN A 85 -10.92 7.44 2.68
N GLY A 86 -10.78 7.23 1.37
CA GLY A 86 -9.75 7.82 0.53
C GLY A 86 -8.49 6.96 0.34
N ALA A 87 -8.40 5.79 0.98
CA ALA A 87 -7.31 4.85 0.70
C ALA A 87 -7.42 4.38 -0.76
N PHE A 88 -6.32 4.12 -1.44
CA PHE A 88 -6.36 3.84 -2.88
C PHE A 88 -5.24 2.94 -3.34
N SER A 89 -5.40 2.39 -4.54
CA SER A 89 -4.26 1.90 -5.31
C SER A 89 -4.33 2.44 -6.73
N GLN A 90 -3.17 2.82 -7.27
CA GLN A 90 -2.99 3.11 -8.68
C GLN A 90 -1.86 2.24 -9.25
N GLY A 91 -2.00 1.74 -10.47
CA GLY A 91 -0.94 0.94 -11.07
C GLY A 91 -1.32 0.31 -12.40
N SER A 92 -0.51 -0.65 -12.81
CA SER A 92 -0.71 -1.38 -14.07
C SER A 92 -2.02 -2.16 -14.03
N ILE A 93 -2.83 -2.08 -15.10
CA ILE A 93 -4.04 -2.90 -15.26
C ILE A 93 -3.76 -4.27 -15.85
N GLN A 94 -2.59 -4.42 -16.46
CA GLN A 94 -2.12 -5.62 -17.13
C GLN A 94 -0.63 -5.78 -16.82
N TYR A 95 -0.23 -6.97 -16.41
CA TYR A 95 1.17 -7.37 -16.39
C TYR A 95 1.59 -7.87 -17.77
N GLY A 96 2.67 -7.31 -18.30
CA GLY A 96 3.29 -7.70 -19.56
C GLY A 96 4.68 -8.30 -19.32
N PRO A 97 5.06 -9.38 -20.02
CA PRO A 97 6.44 -9.84 -20.01
C PRO A 97 7.38 -8.73 -20.54
N PHE A 98 8.53 -8.54 -19.88
CA PHE A 98 9.58 -7.59 -20.31
C PHE A 98 9.22 -6.10 -20.27
N SER A 99 8.08 -5.73 -19.68
CA SER A 99 7.76 -4.34 -19.32
C SER A 99 8.06 -4.09 -17.85
N GLU A 100 8.39 -2.84 -17.50
CA GLU A 100 8.30 -2.42 -16.11
C GLU A 100 6.87 -2.58 -15.61
N PHE A 101 6.75 -2.97 -14.34
CA PHE A 101 5.47 -3.26 -13.72
C PHE A 101 5.47 -2.73 -12.31
N GLY A 102 4.30 -2.32 -11.82
CA GLY A 102 4.22 -1.83 -10.46
C GLY A 102 2.86 -1.24 -10.12
N ALA A 103 2.73 -0.94 -8.85
CA ALA A 103 1.59 -0.25 -8.29
C ALA A 103 1.99 0.54 -7.05
N GLU A 104 1.20 1.56 -6.78
CA GLU A 104 1.16 2.28 -5.53
C GLU A 104 -0.04 1.79 -4.71
N LEU A 105 0.17 1.61 -3.42
CA LEU A 105 -0.85 1.32 -2.42
C LEU A 105 -0.80 2.41 -1.36
N GLY A 106 -1.85 3.23 -1.29
CA GLY A 106 -1.95 4.41 -0.43
C GLY A 106 -2.97 4.22 0.67
N PHE A 107 -2.53 4.30 1.91
CA PHE A 107 -3.35 4.32 3.11
C PHE A 107 -3.60 5.76 3.57
N ILE A 108 -4.73 5.96 4.26
CA ILE A 108 -5.09 7.22 4.91
C ILE A 108 -5.79 6.92 6.23
N ASP A 109 -5.34 7.58 7.29
CA ASP A 109 -5.97 7.53 8.61
C ASP A 109 -5.91 8.94 9.22
N GLY A 110 -7.06 9.61 9.25
CA GLY A 110 -7.16 11.02 9.62
C GLY A 110 -6.24 11.89 8.77
N ASP A 111 -5.28 12.51 9.43
CA ASP A 111 -4.34 13.46 8.82
C ASP A 111 -2.98 12.85 8.48
N ARG A 112 -2.87 11.52 8.51
CA ARG A 112 -1.70 10.77 8.06
C ARG A 112 -2.01 9.99 6.80
N ARG A 113 -1.02 9.94 5.90
CA ARG A 113 -0.99 8.99 4.78
C ARG A 113 0.32 8.24 4.75
N LEU A 114 0.22 7.00 4.32
CA LEU A 114 1.37 6.16 4.03
C LEU A 114 1.15 5.52 2.67
N ARG A 115 2.08 5.74 1.74
CA ARG A 115 1.97 5.23 0.37
C ARG A 115 3.20 4.40 0.05
N VAL A 116 2.99 3.21 -0.49
CA VAL A 116 4.05 2.28 -0.85
C VAL A 116 3.97 2.02 -2.36
N VAL A 117 4.99 2.46 -3.09
CA VAL A 117 5.15 2.14 -4.51
C VAL A 117 6.09 0.95 -4.64
N GLN A 118 5.65 -0.10 -5.29
CA GLN A 118 6.44 -1.28 -5.62
C GLN A 118 6.70 -1.30 -7.12
N LEU A 119 7.98 -1.25 -7.53
CA LEU A 119 8.39 -1.26 -8.93
C LEU A 119 9.23 -2.49 -9.24
N PHE A 120 8.86 -3.18 -10.31
CA PHE A 120 9.51 -4.36 -10.85
C PHE A 120 10.17 -4.05 -12.19
N ASP A 121 11.34 -4.63 -12.40
CA ASP A 121 12.09 -4.48 -13.65
C ASP A 121 11.54 -5.38 -14.78
N LYS A 122 12.21 -5.31 -15.94
CA LYS A 122 11.89 -6.13 -17.11
C LYS A 122 12.18 -7.63 -16.91
N ALA A 123 12.96 -8.00 -15.90
CA ALA A 123 13.18 -9.37 -15.45
C ALA A 123 12.15 -9.81 -14.40
N SER A 124 11.14 -8.97 -14.11
CA SER A 124 10.06 -9.21 -13.16
C SER A 124 10.54 -9.42 -11.72
N GLN A 125 11.72 -8.88 -11.39
CA GLN A 125 12.24 -8.81 -10.04
C GLN A 125 11.86 -7.47 -9.42
N LEU A 126 11.69 -7.43 -8.10
CA LEU A 126 11.55 -6.16 -7.39
C LEU A 126 12.80 -5.32 -7.64
N ALA A 127 12.63 -4.14 -8.21
CA ALA A 127 13.71 -3.21 -8.51
C ALA A 127 13.84 -2.14 -7.44
N LYS A 128 12.71 -1.64 -6.94
CA LYS A 128 12.68 -0.48 -6.05
C LYS A 128 11.35 -0.37 -5.31
N ILE A 129 11.45 0.09 -4.06
CA ILE A 129 10.32 0.56 -3.27
C ILE A 129 10.45 2.07 -3.07
N THR A 130 9.34 2.80 -3.20
CA THR A 130 9.24 4.18 -2.71
C THR A 130 8.22 4.23 -1.58
N LEU A 131 8.70 4.51 -0.36
CA LEU A 131 7.85 4.73 0.80
C LEU A 131 7.60 6.23 0.93
N ILE A 132 6.34 6.63 0.99
CA ILE A 132 5.93 8.04 1.05
C ILE A 132 5.10 8.25 2.29
N ARG A 133 5.66 8.98 3.24
CA ARG A 133 5.08 9.21 4.57
C ARG A 133 4.68 10.66 4.66
N GLU A 134 3.40 10.91 4.87
CA GLU A 134 2.82 12.23 4.73
C GLU A 134 1.90 12.54 5.92
N GLN A 135 1.93 13.80 6.33
CA GLN A 135 1.04 14.42 7.30
C GLN A 135 0.38 15.62 6.63
N ARG A 136 -0.90 15.86 6.88
CA ARG A 136 -1.60 17.05 6.37
C ARG A 136 -1.01 18.32 7.00
N GLN A 137 -0.86 19.40 6.23
CA GLN A 137 -0.46 20.71 6.76
C GLN A 137 -1.53 21.26 7.71
N ASP A 138 -1.11 22.15 8.61
CA ASP A 138 -1.96 22.87 9.56
C ASP A 138 -2.73 22.02 10.58
N THR A 139 -2.42 20.72 10.64
CA THR A 139 -2.88 19.85 11.72
C THR A 139 -1.92 19.97 12.89
N PRO A 140 -2.40 19.95 14.14
CA PRO A 140 -1.52 19.90 15.30
C PRO A 140 -0.48 18.81 15.08
N ILE A 141 0.78 19.07 15.43
CA ILE A 141 1.84 18.04 15.46
C ILE A 141 1.49 17.09 16.62
N ALA A 142 0.39 16.35 16.48
CA ALA A 142 0.05 15.24 17.33
C ALA A 142 0.98 14.12 16.91
N GLU A 143 2.17 14.14 17.51
CA GLU A 143 3.31 13.25 17.25
C GLU A 143 4.02 13.59 15.93
N SER A 144 5.29 14.01 16.03
CA SER A 144 6.20 14.01 14.88
C SER A 144 6.09 12.66 14.16
N LEU A 145 6.11 12.64 12.82
CA LEU A 145 6.20 11.40 12.04
C LEU A 145 7.19 10.47 12.75
N PRO A 146 6.81 9.23 13.07
CA PRO A 146 7.66 8.36 13.86
C PRO A 146 9.03 8.23 13.17
N PRO A 147 10.09 7.98 13.94
CA PRO A 147 11.43 7.88 13.40
C PRO A 147 11.48 6.87 12.25
N ILE A 148 12.48 7.01 11.38
CA ILE A 148 12.74 6.07 10.29
C ILE A 148 13.30 4.75 10.87
N GLN A 149 12.51 4.10 11.72
CA GLN A 149 12.79 2.83 12.32
C GLN A 149 11.89 1.80 11.64
N SER A 150 12.52 0.77 11.08
CA SER A 150 11.81 -0.32 10.44
C SER A 150 10.91 -1.04 11.42
N LEU A 151 9.72 -1.43 10.94
CA LEU A 151 8.86 -2.40 11.57
C LEU A 151 9.68 -3.65 11.95
N THR A 152 9.40 -4.24 13.11
CA THR A 152 10.04 -5.50 13.52
C THR A 152 9.04 -6.66 13.50
N PRO A 153 9.51 -7.92 13.32
CA PRO A 153 8.63 -9.08 13.36
C PRO A 153 7.83 -9.17 14.67
N GLU A 154 8.44 -8.80 15.80
CA GLU A 154 7.83 -8.85 17.14
C GLU A 154 6.59 -7.96 17.25
N GLN A 155 6.58 -6.81 16.56
CA GLN A 155 5.42 -5.91 16.57
C GLN A 155 4.19 -6.54 15.90
N LEU A 156 4.40 -7.49 14.98
CA LEU A 156 3.34 -8.22 14.29
C LEU A 156 2.79 -9.41 15.09
N VAL A 157 3.53 -9.91 16.09
CA VAL A 157 3.12 -11.08 16.89
C VAL A 157 1.82 -10.81 17.64
N GLY A 158 0.90 -11.77 17.58
CA GLY A 158 -0.39 -11.73 18.24
C GLY A 158 -1.52 -12.25 17.36
N GLU A 159 -2.72 -12.22 17.93
CA GLU A 159 -3.97 -12.51 17.22
C GLU A 159 -4.60 -11.22 16.73
N TRP A 160 -5.02 -11.20 15.47
CA TRP A 160 -5.61 -10.06 14.80
C TRP A 160 -6.98 -10.45 14.27
N GLN A 161 -7.96 -9.57 14.46
CA GLN A 161 -9.30 -9.73 13.90
C GLN A 161 -9.75 -8.45 13.23
N GLY A 162 -10.41 -8.58 12.09
CA GLY A 162 -10.80 -7.42 11.31
C GLY A 162 -11.86 -7.69 10.27
N GLU A 163 -11.96 -6.73 9.36
CA GLU A 163 -12.83 -6.79 8.19
C GLU A 163 -12.04 -6.41 6.95
N SER A 164 -12.45 -6.99 5.83
CA SER A 164 -11.94 -6.69 4.50
C SER A 164 -13.05 -6.09 3.63
N VAL A 165 -12.67 -5.18 2.76
CA VAL A 165 -13.51 -4.66 1.68
C VAL A 165 -12.76 -4.87 0.36
N THR A 166 -13.42 -5.50 -0.61
CA THR A 166 -12.84 -5.74 -1.94
C THR A 166 -13.60 -4.94 -2.99
N LEU A 167 -12.87 -4.08 -3.71
CA LEU A 167 -13.33 -3.35 -4.89
C LEU A 167 -12.88 -4.06 -6.17
N TYR A 168 -13.62 -3.84 -7.25
CA TYR A 168 -13.37 -4.47 -8.55
C TYR A 168 -13.27 -3.42 -9.66
N PRO A 169 -12.37 -3.59 -10.65
CA PRO A 169 -12.20 -2.62 -11.75
C PRO A 169 -13.44 -2.44 -12.64
N ASP A 170 -14.36 -3.40 -12.63
CA ASP A 170 -15.65 -3.33 -13.36
C ASP A 170 -16.78 -2.68 -12.54
N TRP A 171 -16.46 -2.18 -11.34
CA TRP A 171 -17.37 -1.48 -10.43
C TRP A 171 -18.60 -2.28 -9.99
N ARG A 172 -18.51 -3.61 -10.00
CA ARG A 172 -19.51 -4.43 -9.30
C ARG A 172 -19.49 -4.12 -7.79
N ASN A 173 -20.57 -4.50 -7.11
CA ASN A 173 -20.72 -4.23 -5.67
C ASN A 173 -19.52 -4.74 -4.86
N PRO A 174 -19.01 -3.95 -3.89
CA PRO A 174 -17.92 -4.36 -3.04
C PRO A 174 -18.28 -5.61 -2.23
N ALA A 175 -17.33 -6.54 -2.12
CA ALA A 175 -17.45 -7.68 -1.22
C ALA A 175 -16.88 -7.33 0.16
N ARG A 176 -17.46 -7.87 1.23
CA ARG A 176 -17.03 -7.62 2.61
C ARG A 176 -16.97 -8.90 3.40
N TYR A 177 -15.89 -9.11 4.14
CA TYR A 177 -15.68 -10.32 4.92
C TYR A 177 -14.91 -10.07 6.21
N SER A 178 -15.23 -10.80 7.27
CA SER A 178 -14.39 -10.84 8.46
C SER A 178 -13.08 -11.58 8.19
N THR A 179 -12.00 -11.13 8.81
CA THR A 179 -10.67 -11.74 8.72
C THR A 179 -10.14 -12.07 10.12
N ARG A 180 -9.35 -13.13 10.21
CA ARG A 180 -8.49 -13.45 11.35
C ARG A 180 -7.07 -13.72 10.87
N LEU A 181 -6.10 -13.24 11.63
CA LEU A 181 -4.68 -13.49 11.41
C LEU A 181 -4.02 -13.82 12.75
N SER A 182 -3.40 -14.99 12.84
CA SER A 182 -2.52 -15.37 13.95
C SER A 182 -1.08 -15.23 13.51
N VAL A 183 -0.23 -14.55 14.29
CA VAL A 183 1.21 -14.45 14.05
C VAL A 183 1.97 -14.87 15.29
N ARG A 184 2.90 -15.82 15.13
CA ARG A 184 3.81 -16.30 16.16
C ARG A 184 5.25 -16.22 15.67
N LEU A 185 6.18 -15.95 16.58
CA LEU A 185 7.60 -15.91 16.30
C LEU A 185 8.31 -16.95 17.19
N GLU A 186 8.99 -17.91 16.57
CA GLU A 186 9.72 -18.99 17.22
C GLU A 186 11.18 -18.96 16.75
N GLY A 187 12.07 -18.37 17.56
CA GLY A 187 13.44 -18.10 17.16
C GLY A 187 13.49 -17.17 15.94
N ASN A 188 14.00 -17.67 14.81
CA ASN A 188 14.12 -16.93 13.55
C ASN A 188 13.04 -17.30 12.51
N GLN A 189 11.95 -17.94 12.96
CA GLN A 189 10.82 -18.33 12.12
C GLN A 189 9.55 -17.60 12.55
N LEU A 190 8.88 -16.97 11.58
CA LEU A 190 7.57 -16.37 11.78
C LEU A 190 6.51 -17.30 11.19
N HIS A 191 5.60 -17.76 12.04
CA HIS A 191 4.45 -18.56 11.67
C HIS A 191 3.22 -17.67 11.56
N GLN A 192 2.50 -17.75 10.45
CA GLN A 192 1.24 -17.05 10.26
C GLN A 192 0.11 -17.99 9.84
N SER A 193 -1.09 -17.72 10.33
CA SER A 193 -2.33 -18.36 9.89
C SER A 193 -3.35 -17.28 9.57
N ILE A 194 -3.90 -17.30 8.35
CA ILE A 194 -4.91 -16.37 7.87
C ILE A 194 -6.19 -17.14 7.60
N SER A 195 -7.30 -16.66 8.16
CA SER A 195 -8.65 -17.19 7.93
C SER A 195 -9.58 -16.07 7.47
N ALA A 196 -10.27 -16.31 6.36
CA ALA A 196 -11.38 -15.53 5.85
C ALA A 196 -12.30 -16.45 5.02
N PRO A 197 -13.54 -16.05 4.68
CA PRO A 197 -14.41 -16.84 3.83
C PRO A 197 -13.72 -17.27 2.51
N GLY A 198 -13.52 -18.58 2.34
CA GLY A 198 -12.84 -19.17 1.18
C GLY A 198 -11.30 -19.09 1.20
N ILE A 199 -10.70 -18.60 2.29
CA ILE A 199 -9.25 -18.48 2.48
C ILE A 199 -8.88 -19.11 3.83
N GLU A 200 -8.12 -20.19 3.78
CA GLU A 200 -7.42 -20.76 4.93
C GLU A 200 -5.96 -20.97 4.51
N LEU A 201 -5.05 -20.20 5.08
CA LEU A 201 -3.64 -20.23 4.73
C LEU A 201 -2.78 -20.23 5.98
N THR A 202 -2.03 -21.31 6.17
CA THR A 202 -0.93 -21.38 7.13
C THR A 202 0.39 -21.34 6.39
N SER A 203 1.31 -20.50 6.84
CA SER A 203 2.64 -20.40 6.22
C SER A 203 3.70 -20.01 7.24
N THR A 204 4.94 -20.40 6.95
CA THR A 204 6.12 -20.06 7.75
C THR A 204 7.09 -19.25 6.90
N ALA A 205 7.59 -18.15 7.47
CA ALA A 205 8.71 -17.39 6.94
C ALA A 205 9.97 -17.58 7.75
N GLN A 206 11.11 -17.55 7.07
CA GLN A 206 12.40 -17.30 7.71
C GLN A 206 12.61 -15.79 7.80
N VAL A 207 13.05 -15.31 8.97
CA VAL A 207 13.40 -13.92 9.21
C VAL A 207 14.86 -13.71 8.80
N ASP A 208 15.12 -12.75 7.93
CA ASP A 208 16.42 -12.43 7.34
C ASP A 208 16.63 -10.92 7.41
N GLY A 209 17.10 -10.43 8.56
CA GLY A 209 17.17 -8.99 8.84
C GLY A 209 15.79 -8.33 8.72
N PRO A 210 15.61 -7.32 7.85
CA PRO A 210 14.32 -6.66 7.64
C PRO A 210 13.38 -7.42 6.70
N ILE A 211 13.72 -8.65 6.27
CA ILE A 211 12.95 -9.40 5.28
C ILE A 211 12.37 -10.68 5.88
N LEU A 212 11.07 -10.91 5.68
CA LEU A 212 10.44 -12.21 5.92
C LEU A 212 10.36 -13.00 4.61
N ARG A 213 11.00 -14.16 4.54
CA ARG A 213 11.05 -15.00 3.32
C ARG A 213 10.09 -16.17 3.45
N PHE A 214 9.02 -16.15 2.66
CA PHE A 214 8.08 -17.27 2.53
C PHE A 214 8.41 -18.05 1.26
N GLN A 215 8.89 -19.28 1.44
CA GLN A 215 9.19 -20.19 0.32
C GLN A 215 8.04 -21.18 0.05
N GLN A 216 7.08 -21.26 0.97
CA GLN A 216 5.90 -22.11 0.88
C GLN A 216 4.82 -21.43 0.02
N GLY A 217 3.97 -22.22 -0.63
CA GLY A 217 2.86 -21.73 -1.45
C GLY A 217 3.09 -21.92 -2.95
N ARG A 218 2.34 -21.18 -3.78
CA ARG A 218 2.38 -21.29 -5.25
C ARG A 218 3.67 -20.74 -5.86
N TYR A 219 4.20 -19.70 -5.26
CA TYR A 219 5.45 -19.04 -5.63
C TYR A 219 6.02 -18.34 -4.39
N PRO A 220 7.33 -18.17 -4.30
CA PRO A 220 7.95 -17.55 -3.14
C PRO A 220 7.62 -16.05 -3.06
N VAL A 221 7.38 -15.58 -1.86
CA VAL A 221 7.10 -14.17 -1.55
C VAL A 221 8.05 -13.66 -0.48
N GLN A 222 8.35 -12.37 -0.52
CA GLN A 222 9.07 -11.66 0.53
C GLN A 222 8.20 -10.55 1.12
N VAL A 223 8.34 -10.32 2.42
CA VAL A 223 7.80 -9.14 3.11
C VAL A 223 8.99 -8.31 3.57
N LEU A 224 9.18 -7.12 2.99
CA LEU A 224 10.10 -6.15 3.56
C LEU A 224 9.39 -5.41 4.69
N LEU A 225 10.04 -5.35 5.84
CA LEU A 225 9.63 -4.57 6.99
C LEU A 225 10.25 -3.17 6.87
N LEU A 226 9.40 -2.17 6.73
CA LEU A 226 9.76 -0.82 6.33
C LEU A 226 9.54 0.17 7.49
N PRO A 227 10.11 1.38 7.41
CA PRO A 227 9.87 2.42 8.39
C PRO A 227 8.39 2.77 8.59
N ASP A 228 8.06 3.41 9.71
CA ASP A 228 6.70 3.93 10.00
C ASP A 228 5.62 2.83 10.04
N GLY A 229 6.00 1.66 10.58
CA GLY A 229 5.10 0.50 10.68
C GLY A 229 4.71 -0.10 9.32
N ALA A 230 5.35 0.32 8.23
CA ALA A 230 5.02 -0.14 6.89
C ALA A 230 5.59 -1.54 6.61
N SER A 231 4.97 -2.22 5.65
CA SER A 231 5.48 -3.45 5.07
C SER A 231 5.13 -3.51 3.59
N ALA A 232 5.98 -4.17 2.80
CA ALA A 232 5.75 -4.45 1.39
C ALA A 232 5.90 -5.94 1.13
N THR A 233 4.79 -6.59 0.81
CA THR A 233 4.74 -8.00 0.40
C THR A 233 4.77 -8.08 -1.12
N THR A 234 5.77 -8.77 -1.66
CA THR A 234 6.01 -8.92 -3.09
C THR A 234 6.32 -10.38 -3.45
N PRO A 235 5.95 -10.86 -4.64
CA PRO A 235 6.59 -12.04 -5.21
C PRO A 235 8.10 -11.79 -5.34
N LEU A 236 8.94 -12.81 -5.08
CA LEU A 236 10.38 -12.69 -5.40
C LEU A 236 10.57 -12.42 -6.89
N THR A 237 9.77 -13.08 -7.71
CA THR A 237 9.65 -12.86 -9.15
C THR A 237 8.17 -12.89 -9.49
N VAL A 238 7.66 -11.93 -10.26
CA VAL A 238 6.25 -11.97 -10.70
C VAL A 238 6.03 -13.26 -11.52
N PRO A 239 5.16 -14.18 -11.06
CA PRO A 239 5.02 -15.48 -11.70
C PRO A 239 4.26 -15.34 -13.02
N ARG A 240 4.69 -16.09 -14.04
CA ARG A 240 4.02 -16.13 -15.35
C ARG A 240 2.93 -17.20 -15.36
N GLY A 241 1.78 -16.90 -15.97
CA GLY A 241 0.68 -17.86 -16.13
C GLY A 241 -0.01 -18.24 -14.83
N GLN A 242 0.20 -17.50 -13.74
CA GLN A 242 -0.36 -17.75 -12.43
C GLN A 242 -0.88 -16.45 -11.82
N SER A 243 -1.98 -16.54 -11.08
CA SER A 243 -2.49 -15.40 -10.30
C SER A 243 -1.44 -14.95 -9.30
N PHE A 244 -1.30 -13.64 -9.11
CA PHE A 244 -0.41 -13.08 -8.12
C PHE A 244 -0.98 -11.83 -7.46
N PHE A 245 -0.26 -11.28 -6.48
CA PHE A 245 -0.69 -10.06 -5.80
C PHE A 245 0.52 -9.20 -5.43
N LEU A 246 0.24 -7.91 -5.26
CA LEU A 246 1.10 -6.95 -4.57
C LEU A 246 0.38 -6.56 -3.29
N GLU A 247 1.07 -6.56 -2.15
CA GLU A 247 0.46 -6.16 -0.89
C GLU A 247 1.35 -5.16 -0.16
N ALA A 248 0.72 -4.19 0.48
CA ALA A 248 1.37 -3.34 1.46
C ALA A 248 0.61 -3.46 2.78
N GLY A 249 1.29 -3.22 3.90
CA GLY A 249 0.67 -3.13 5.20
C GLY A 249 1.15 -1.90 5.96
N TRP A 250 0.32 -1.41 6.87
CA TRP A 250 0.65 -0.31 7.77
C TRP A 250 0.16 -0.63 9.18
N LEU A 251 1.10 -0.80 10.10
CA LEU A 251 0.84 -0.86 11.53
C LEU A 251 0.65 0.58 12.04
N LEU A 252 -0.59 1.07 11.98
CA LEU A 252 -1.00 2.41 12.39
C LEU A 252 -0.69 2.68 13.87
N HIS A 253 -1.04 1.70 14.70
CA HIS A 253 -0.81 1.67 16.14
C HIS A 253 -0.41 0.25 16.55
N PRO A 254 0.19 0.04 17.74
CA PRO A 254 0.58 -1.30 18.19
C PRO A 254 -0.53 -2.37 18.14
N ASN A 255 -1.79 -1.94 18.17
CA ASN A 255 -2.99 -2.78 18.13
C ASN A 255 -3.90 -2.54 16.92
N ARG A 256 -3.52 -1.72 15.93
CA ARG A 256 -4.34 -1.45 14.74
C ARG A 256 -3.48 -1.50 13.49
N ARG A 257 -3.87 -2.34 12.53
CA ARG A 257 -3.14 -2.57 11.29
C ARG A 257 -4.08 -2.48 10.10
N GLN A 258 -3.58 -1.95 9.00
CA GLN A 258 -4.20 -2.08 7.69
C GLN A 258 -3.32 -2.87 6.75
N ARG A 259 -3.96 -3.58 5.81
CA ARG A 259 -3.30 -4.26 4.69
C ARG A 259 -4.06 -3.96 3.42
N MET A 260 -3.36 -3.71 2.32
CA MET A 260 -3.97 -3.50 1.03
C MET A 260 -3.37 -4.46 0.02
N ILE A 261 -4.22 -5.16 -0.72
CA ILE A 261 -3.84 -6.24 -1.63
C ILE A 261 -4.39 -5.92 -3.02
N ARG A 262 -3.49 -5.69 -3.98
CA ARG A 262 -3.82 -5.54 -5.40
C ARG A 262 -3.61 -6.89 -6.09
N SER A 263 -4.69 -7.49 -6.59
CA SER A 263 -4.68 -8.87 -7.09
C SER A 263 -4.77 -8.94 -8.62
N TYR A 264 -3.98 -9.85 -9.20
CA TYR A 264 -3.93 -10.12 -10.63
C TYR A 264 -4.24 -11.60 -10.90
N ASP A 265 -4.90 -11.87 -12.01
CA ASP A 265 -5.21 -13.23 -12.42
C ASP A 265 -4.03 -13.93 -13.14
N ALA A 266 -4.25 -15.15 -13.61
CA ALA A 266 -3.24 -15.94 -14.32
C ALA A 266 -2.83 -15.35 -15.69
N ARG A 267 -3.63 -14.44 -16.25
CA ARG A 267 -3.32 -13.70 -17.48
C ARG A 267 -2.59 -12.39 -17.18
N GLY A 268 -2.42 -12.05 -15.90
CA GLY A 268 -1.83 -10.79 -15.48
C GLY A 268 -2.80 -9.62 -15.52
N GLU A 269 -4.11 -9.87 -15.68
CA GLU A 269 -5.14 -8.83 -15.64
C GLU A 269 -5.39 -8.43 -14.19
N TRP A 270 -5.48 -7.14 -13.91
CA TRP A 270 -5.87 -6.64 -12.58
C TRP A 270 -7.35 -6.96 -12.34
N VAL A 271 -7.65 -7.68 -11.25
CA VAL A 271 -9.01 -8.19 -10.99
C VAL A 271 -9.66 -7.59 -9.74
N SER A 272 -8.88 -7.17 -8.75
CA SER A 272 -9.46 -6.60 -7.52
C SER A 272 -8.46 -5.81 -6.68
N LEU A 273 -8.99 -5.00 -5.78
CA LEU A 273 -8.27 -4.31 -4.72
C LEU A 273 -8.97 -4.57 -3.38
N THR A 274 -8.25 -5.14 -2.43
CA THR A 274 -8.78 -5.44 -1.10
C THR A 274 -8.09 -4.57 -0.05
N LEU A 275 -8.86 -3.92 0.82
CA LEU A 275 -8.37 -3.25 2.03
C LEU A 275 -8.85 -4.05 3.23
N VAL A 276 -7.92 -4.45 4.09
CA VAL A 276 -8.19 -5.11 5.36
C VAL A 276 -7.84 -4.16 6.49
N THR A 277 -8.74 -4.01 7.47
CA THR A 277 -8.49 -3.26 8.70
C THR A 277 -8.66 -4.21 9.88
N GLU A 278 -7.61 -4.38 10.67
CA GLU A 278 -7.49 -5.41 11.70
C GLU A 278 -7.06 -4.77 13.03
N GLN A 279 -7.59 -5.31 14.12
CA GLN A 279 -7.20 -4.96 15.48
C GLN A 279 -6.56 -6.16 16.15
N LYS A 280 -5.50 -5.91 16.92
CA LYS A 280 -4.89 -6.94 17.76
C LYS A 280 -5.84 -7.23 18.92
N ILE A 281 -6.22 -8.48 19.07
CA ILE A 281 -7.03 -8.94 20.20
C ILE A 281 -6.11 -8.95 21.43
N SER A 282 -6.51 -8.22 22.46
CA SER A 282 -5.86 -8.32 23.77
C SER A 282 -6.04 -9.74 24.31
N SER A 283 -4.94 -10.42 24.60
CA SER A 283 -4.95 -11.61 25.45
C SER A 283 -5.23 -11.23 26.90
#